data_AF-A0A7J9PHX6-F1
#
_entry.id   AF-A0A7J9PHX6-F1
#
_cell.length_a   1.000
_cell.length_b   1.000
_cell.length_c   1.000
_cell.angle_alpha   90.00
_cell.angle_beta   90.00
_cell.angle_gamma   90.00
#
_symmetry.space_group_name_H-M   'P 1'
#
loop_
_entity.id
_entity.type
_entity.pdbx_description
1 polymer ?
#
loop_
_entity_poly.entity_id
_entity_poly.type
_entity_poly.pdbx_seq_one_letter_code
_entity_poly.pdbx_strand_id
1 'polypeptide(L)'
;MKDERLLELINRVPERNSGKIINFEKFFDERIGYYGVRIKENSLVNGIILFNITLKELKIFDEYEDDGTYYSKNKTICYDLNGKGYESYVYVRLE
;
A
#
# COMPACT_ATOMS: atom_id res chain seq x y z
N MET A 1 -2.71 -6.53 3.55
CA MET A 1 -3.72 -7.32 2.81
C MET A 1 -3.60 -8.78 3.22
N LYS A 2 -4.72 -9.51 3.36
CA LYS A 2 -4.71 -10.95 3.70
C LYS A 2 -4.50 -11.81 2.43
N ASP A 3 -4.07 -13.05 2.59
CA ASP A 3 -3.79 -13.97 1.47
C ASP A 3 -5.03 -14.26 0.62
N GLU A 4 -6.17 -14.50 1.25
CA GLU A 4 -7.45 -14.70 0.56
C GLU A 4 -7.76 -13.55 -0.39
N ARG A 5 -7.56 -12.31 0.05
CA ARG A 5 -7.81 -11.13 -0.79
C ARG A 5 -6.83 -11.01 -1.94
N LEU A 6 -5.57 -11.38 -1.73
CA LEU A 6 -4.56 -11.41 -2.81
C LEU A 6 -4.90 -12.48 -3.85
N LEU A 7 -5.33 -13.66 -3.40
CA LEU A 7 -5.78 -14.74 -4.29
C LEU A 7 -7.01 -14.31 -5.11
N GLU A 8 -7.98 -13.64 -4.50
CA GLU A 8 -9.15 -13.11 -5.21
C GLU A 8 -8.78 -12.06 -6.26
N LEU A 9 -7.88 -11.13 -5.93
CA LEU A 9 -7.53 -10.01 -6.81
C LEU A 9 -6.59 -10.43 -7.95
N ILE A 10 -5.51 -11.13 -7.62
CA ILE A 10 -4.41 -11.39 -8.55
C ILE A 10 -4.09 -12.87 -8.76
N ASN A 11 -4.93 -13.78 -8.23
CA ASN A 11 -4.82 -15.22 -8.40
C ASN A 11 -3.48 -15.84 -7.93
N ARG A 12 -2.80 -15.18 -6.98
CA ARG A 12 -1.61 -15.71 -6.29
C ARG A 12 -1.32 -14.93 -5.00
N VAL A 13 -0.42 -15.45 -4.18
CA VAL A 13 0.20 -14.71 -3.07
C VAL A 13 1.61 -14.29 -3.49
N PRO A 14 1.91 -12.99 -3.63
CA PRO A 14 3.25 -12.51 -3.95
C PRO A 14 4.25 -12.81 -2.82
N GLU A 15 5.54 -12.83 -3.19
CA GLU A 15 6.60 -12.72 -2.19
C GLU A 15 6.38 -11.44 -1.38
N ARG A 16 6.52 -11.54 -0.06
CA ARG A 16 6.21 -10.44 0.85
C ARG A 16 7.16 -10.40 2.03
N ASN A 17 7.39 -9.19 2.52
CA ASN A 17 8.15 -8.98 3.75
C ASN A 17 7.49 -7.90 4.59
N SER A 18 7.71 -7.95 5.90
CA SER A 18 7.39 -6.83 6.79
C SER A 18 8.30 -5.65 6.47
N GLY A 19 7.74 -4.46 6.54
CA GLY A 19 8.48 -3.23 6.28
C GLY A 19 7.75 -1.99 6.74
N LYS A 20 8.31 -0.84 6.37
CA LYS A 20 7.76 0.47 6.71
C LYS A 20 7.93 1.47 5.59
N ILE A 21 7.05 2.46 5.57
CA ILE A 21 7.19 3.69 4.77
C ILE A 21 7.31 4.88 5.73
N ILE A 22 8.06 5.89 5.31
CA ILE A 22 8.31 7.11 6.09
C ILE A 22 7.54 8.29 5.50
N ASN A 23 7.22 9.27 6.33
CA ASN A 23 6.41 10.44 6.00
C ASN A 23 4.94 10.12 5.66
N PHE A 24 4.42 9.05 6.26
CA PHE A 24 3.01 8.67 6.17
C PHE A 24 2.47 8.30 7.55
N GLU A 25 1.17 8.53 7.76
CA GLU A 25 0.45 7.99 8.90
C GLU A 25 -0.75 7.15 8.47
N LYS A 26 -1.02 6.11 9.25
CA LYS A 26 -2.23 5.31 9.14
C LYS A 26 -3.31 5.93 10.03
N PHE A 27 -4.50 6.12 9.50
CA PHE A 27 -5.63 6.69 10.23
C PHE A 27 -6.90 5.91 9.93
N PHE A 28 -7.89 5.97 10.83
CA PHE A 28 -9.20 5.39 10.59
C PHE A 28 -10.08 6.45 9.90
N ASP A 29 -10.58 6.15 8.70
CA ASP A 29 -11.53 6.99 7.98
C ASP A 29 -12.95 6.53 8.32
N GLU A 30 -13.60 7.30 9.20
CA GLU A 30 -14.97 7.02 9.66
C GLU A 30 -16.00 7.05 8.52
N ARG A 31 -15.72 7.76 7.42
CA ARG A 31 -16.65 7.90 6.29
C ARG A 31 -16.83 6.58 5.53
N ILE A 32 -15.80 5.75 5.53
CA ILE A 32 -15.77 4.45 4.84
C ILE A 32 -15.61 3.28 5.81
N GLY A 33 -15.45 3.55 7.12
CA GLY A 33 -15.30 2.55 8.16
C GLY A 33 -14.01 1.71 8.03
N TYR A 34 -12.95 2.29 7.45
CA TYR A 34 -11.73 1.55 7.13
C TYR A 34 -10.47 2.39 7.36
N TYR A 35 -9.31 1.73 7.48
CA TYR A 35 -8.04 2.43 7.65
C TYR A 35 -7.48 2.93 6.32
N GLY A 36 -7.17 4.23 6.26
CA GLY A 36 -6.44 4.86 5.18
C GLY A 36 -5.00 5.18 5.55
N VAL A 37 -4.24 5.64 4.56
CA VAL A 37 -2.91 6.21 4.73
C VAL A 37 -2.93 7.64 4.19
N ARG A 38 -2.35 8.59 4.92
CA ARG A 38 -2.15 9.98 4.44
C ARG A 38 -0.70 10.43 4.63
N ILE A 39 -0.29 11.45 3.88
CA ILE A 39 1.05 12.04 4.02
C ILE A 39 1.12 12.77 5.36
N LYS A 40 2.19 12.52 6.10
CA LYS A 40 2.52 13.24 7.34
C LYS A 40 4.01 13.19 7.61
N GLU A 41 4.67 14.33 7.60
CA GLU A 41 6.11 14.42 7.84
C GLU A 41 6.51 13.86 9.21
N ASN A 42 7.73 13.32 9.30
CA ASN A 42 8.31 12.76 10.53
C ASN A 42 7.48 11.64 11.18
N SER A 43 6.69 10.94 10.37
CA SER A 43 5.89 9.79 10.80
C SER A 43 6.24 8.53 9.99
N LEU A 44 5.72 7.39 10.42
CA LEU A 44 5.94 6.12 9.73
C LEU A 44 4.69 5.23 9.79
N VAL A 45 4.54 4.38 8.77
CA VAL A 45 3.56 3.29 8.75
C VAL A 45 4.30 1.96 8.61
N ASN A 46 4.03 1.04 9.52
CA ASN A 46 4.43 -0.36 9.38
C ASN A 46 3.41 -1.10 8.51
N GLY A 47 3.88 -1.99 7.65
CA GLY A 47 3.04 -2.74 6.73
C GLY A 47 3.75 -3.94 6.13
N ILE A 48 3.19 -4.42 5.02
CA ILE A 48 3.72 -5.53 4.24
C ILE A 48 4.12 -4.99 2.87
N ILE A 49 5.35 -5.27 2.47
CA ILE A 49 5.87 -5.02 1.12
C ILE A 49 5.49 -6.23 0.27
N LEU A 50 4.87 -5.99 -0.89
CA LEU A 50 4.59 -7.02 -1.88
C LEU A 50 5.59 -6.89 -3.03
N PHE A 51 6.37 -7.93 -3.26
CA PHE A 51 7.41 -7.95 -4.29
C PHE A 51 6.92 -8.58 -5.59
N ASN A 52 7.62 -8.27 -6.68
CA ASN A 52 7.41 -8.87 -8.00
C ASN A 52 5.96 -8.74 -8.49
N ILE A 53 5.34 -7.57 -8.25
CA ILE A 53 4.02 -7.23 -8.78
C ILE A 53 4.20 -6.80 -10.24
N THR A 54 3.48 -7.46 -11.14
CA THR A 54 3.48 -7.13 -12.57
C THR A 54 2.66 -5.87 -12.85
N LEU A 55 2.88 -5.23 -14.01
CA LEU A 55 2.08 -4.07 -14.41
C LEU A 55 0.58 -4.38 -14.53
N LYS A 56 0.21 -5.61 -14.89
CA LYS A 56 -1.19 -6.03 -14.98
C LYS A 56 -1.83 -6.14 -13.59
N GLU A 57 -1.11 -6.71 -12.63
CA GLU A 57 -1.55 -6.82 -11.23
C GLU A 57 -1.61 -5.47 -10.54
N LEU A 58 -0.67 -4.57 -10.84
CA LEU A 58 -0.70 -3.21 -10.33
C LEU A 58 -1.97 -2.47 -10.76
N LYS A 59 -2.42 -2.65 -12.02
CA LYS A 59 -3.69 -2.08 -12.50
C LYS A 59 -4.91 -2.62 -11.74
N ILE A 60 -4.90 -3.90 -11.37
CA ILE A 60 -5.98 -4.48 -10.55
C ILE A 60 -6.01 -3.83 -9.17
N PHE A 61 -4.85 -3.54 -8.57
CA PHE A 61 -4.80 -2.77 -7.32
C PHE A 61 -5.26 -1.33 -7.51
N ASP A 62 -4.92 -0.68 -8.62
CA ASP A 62 -5.39 0.68 -8.94
C ASP A 62 -6.93 0.73 -8.99
N GLU A 63 -7.55 -0.24 -9.67
CA GLU A 63 -9.01 -0.37 -9.75
C GLU A 63 -9.63 -0.71 -8.39
N TYR A 64 -9.02 -1.61 -7.62
CA TYR A 64 -9.53 -2.04 -6.32
C TYR A 64 -9.51 -0.93 -5.26
N GLU A 65 -8.48 -0.08 -5.29
CA GLU A 65 -8.30 1.03 -4.34
C GLU A 65 -8.97 2.33 -4.85
N ASP A 66 -9.75 2.27 -5.93
CA ASP A 66 -10.42 3.42 -6.54
C ASP A 66 -9.45 4.60 -6.80
N ASP A 67 -8.29 4.31 -7.42
CA ASP A 67 -7.25 5.31 -7.73
C ASP A 67 -7.83 6.46 -8.58
N GLY A 68 -7.58 7.69 -8.14
CA GLY A 68 -8.12 8.92 -8.72
C GLY A 68 -9.49 9.32 -8.20
N THR A 69 -10.18 8.49 -7.42
CA THR A 69 -11.48 8.82 -6.81
C THR A 69 -11.37 8.96 -5.30
N TYR A 70 -11.02 7.86 -4.60
CA TYR A 70 -10.88 7.86 -3.15
C TYR A 70 -9.43 7.83 -2.70
N TYR A 71 -8.55 7.24 -3.49
CA TYR A 71 -7.14 7.17 -3.19
C TYR A 71 -6.31 7.70 -4.35
N SER A 72 -5.07 8.07 -4.07
CA SER A 72 -4.08 8.44 -5.06
C SER A 72 -2.87 7.53 -4.91
N LYS A 73 -2.49 6.85 -5.99
CA LYS A 73 -1.26 6.08 -6.06
C LYS A 73 -0.04 7.01 -6.05
N ASN A 74 0.80 6.85 -5.04
CA ASN A 74 2.01 7.63 -4.85
C ASN A 74 3.25 6.74 -4.87
N LYS A 75 4.28 7.18 -5.59
CA LYS A 75 5.61 6.55 -5.52
C LYS A 75 6.24 6.86 -4.16
N THR A 76 6.91 5.86 -3.59
CA THR A 76 7.64 6.01 -2.33
C THR A 76 8.78 5.02 -2.25
N ILE A 77 9.58 5.13 -1.17
CA ILE A 77 10.56 4.13 -0.79
C ILE A 77 10.04 3.43 0.46
N CYS A 78 9.87 2.11 0.37
CA CYS A 78 9.62 1.27 1.53
C CYS A 78 10.92 0.62 2.00
N TYR A 79 11.02 0.37 3.29
CA TYR A 79 12.19 -0.23 3.91
C TYR A 79 11.80 -1.55 4.57
N ASP A 80 12.53 -2.62 4.28
CA ASP A 80 12.36 -3.88 5.02
C ASP A 80 12.92 -3.78 6.45
N LEU A 81 12.77 -4.86 7.21
CA LEU A 81 13.27 -4.93 8.60
C LEU A 81 14.79 -4.78 8.73
N ASN A 82 15.55 -5.01 7.66
CA ASN A 82 17.00 -4.83 7.64
C ASN A 82 17.40 -3.40 7.23
N GLY A 83 16.43 -2.53 6.94
CA GLY A 83 16.66 -1.16 6.50
C GLY A 83 17.00 -1.03 5.01
N LYS A 84 16.85 -2.09 4.21
CA LYS A 84 17.04 -2.00 2.77
C LYS A 84 15.83 -1.34 2.11
N GLY A 85 16.08 -0.31 1.31
CA GLY A 85 15.06 0.46 0.59
C GLY A 85 14.67 -0.16 -0.76
N TYR A 86 13.39 -0.05 -1.10
CA TYR A 86 12.82 -0.48 -2.39
C TYR A 86 11.86 0.58 -2.90
N GLU A 87 11.92 0.88 -4.20
CA GLU A 87 10.88 1.68 -4.84
C GLU A 87 9.55 0.91 -4.81
N SER A 88 8.50 1.58 -4.37
CA SER A 88 7.17 0.99 -4.24
C SER A 88 6.08 2.02 -4.50
N TYR A 89 4.85 1.55 -4.55
CA TYR A 89 3.66 2.38 -4.60
C TYR A 89 2.86 2.25 -3.29
N VAL A 90 2.24 3.34 -2.87
CA VAL A 90 1.27 3.37 -1.76
C VAL A 90 0.04 4.16 -2.20
N TYR A 91 -1.15 3.67 -1.83
CA TYR A 91 -2.41 4.36 -2.07
C TYR A 91 -2.70 5.28 -0.88
N VAL A 92 -2.74 6.58 -1.15
CA VAL A 92 -2.92 7.64 -0.16
C VAL A 92 -4.34 8.16 -0.27
N ARG A 93 -5.07 8.24 0.84
CA ARG A 93 -6.46 8.70 0.85
C ARG A 93 -6.54 10.16 0.39
N LEU A 94 -7.43 10.44 -0.55
CA LEU A 94 -7.81 11.80 -0.97
C LEU A 94 -8.82 12.37 0.03
N GLU A 95 -8.56 13.57 0.55
CA GLU A 95 -9.38 14.23 1.59
C GLU A 95 -10.76 14.70 1.10
#